data_AF-A0A3M1IH53-F1
#
_entry.id   AF-A0A3M1IH53-F1
#
_cell.length_a   1.000
_cell.length_b   1.000
_cell.length_c   1.000
_cell.angle_alpha   90.00
_cell.angle_beta   90.00
_cell.angle_gamma   90.00
#
_symmetry.space_group_name_H-M   'P 1'
#
loop_
_entity.id
_entity.type
_entity.pdbx_description
1 polymer ?
#
loop_
_entity_poly.entity_id
_entity_poly.type
_entity_poly.pdbx_seq_one_letter_code
_entity_poly.pdbx_strand_id
1 'polypeptide(L)'
;MNPNEKLVERLRAVLARAKQRPEFQQHEEERKEVFTRYQPVFSAAHLQDLTEEDFRSFLYFDNNKHWTGLYRQAGRLTTDM
;
A
#
# COMPACT_ATOMS: atom_id res chain seq x y z
N MET A 1 2.48 -37.26 6.82
CA MET A 1 2.27 -35.81 6.67
C MET A 1 3.62 -35.16 6.41
N ASN A 2 3.76 -34.49 5.27
CA ASN A 2 5.00 -33.87 4.81
C ASN A 2 5.36 -32.69 5.74
N PRO A 3 6.62 -32.51 6.15
CA PRO A 3 7.05 -31.36 6.95
C PRO A 3 6.58 -30.00 6.41
N ASN A 4 6.54 -29.83 5.08
CA ASN A 4 6.07 -28.59 4.45
C ASN A 4 4.58 -28.36 4.65
N GLU A 5 3.76 -29.40 4.67
CA GLU A 5 2.32 -29.29 4.93
C GLU A 5 2.07 -28.75 6.35
N LYS A 6 2.80 -29.27 7.34
CA LYS A 6 2.72 -28.81 8.73
C LYS A 6 3.15 -27.34 8.89
N LEU A 7 4.18 -26.92 8.16
CA LEU A 7 4.64 -25.52 8.16
C LEU A 7 3.58 -24.60 7.57
N VAL A 8 2.99 -24.96 6.43
CA VAL A 8 1.92 -24.18 5.79
C VAL A 8 0.70 -24.07 6.70
N GLU A 9 0.29 -25.16 7.35
CA GLU A 9 -0.83 -25.16 8.28
C GLU A 9 -0.58 -24.22 9.47
N ARG A 10 0.63 -24.24 10.03
CA ARG A 10 1.03 -23.32 11.10
C ARG A 10 1.01 -21.86 10.64
N LEU A 11 1.51 -21.56 9.44
CA LEU A 11 1.48 -20.21 8.88
C LEU A 11 0.05 -19.72 8.66
N ARG A 12 -0.86 -20.56 8.17
CA ARG A 12 -2.29 -20.23 8.01
C ARG A 12 -2.94 -19.93 9.36
N ALA A 13 -2.64 -20.72 10.39
CA ALA A 13 -3.15 -20.47 11.74
C ALA A 13 -2.64 -19.16 12.34
N VAL A 14 -1.35 -18.84 12.15
CA VAL A 14 -0.77 -17.56 12.58
C VAL A 14 -1.41 -16.39 11.84
N LEU A 15 -1.57 -16.50 10.52
CA LEU A 15 -2.23 -15.48 9.70
C LEU A 15 -3.68 -15.26 10.14
N ALA A 16 -4.43 -16.33 10.42
CA ALA A 16 -5.81 -16.22 10.90
C ALA A 16 -5.91 -15.45 12.23
N ARG A 17 -4.97 -15.69 13.16
CA ARG A 17 -4.89 -14.94 14.42
C ARG A 17 -4.45 -13.49 14.22
N ALA A 18 -3.50 -13.25 13.30
CA ALA A 18 -3.06 -11.90 12.97
C ALA A 18 -4.22 -11.05 12.42
N LYS A 19 -5.07 -11.64 11.56
CA LYS A 19 -6.25 -10.99 10.98
C LYS A 19 -7.30 -10.52 12.01
N GLN A 20 -7.28 -11.06 13.22
CA GLN A 20 -8.18 -10.65 14.30
C GLN A 20 -7.64 -9.48 15.11
N ARG A 21 -6.38 -9.09 14.91
CA ARG A 21 -5.78 -7.98 15.64
C ARG A 21 -6.29 -6.64 15.09
N PRO A 22 -6.65 -5.67 15.94
CA PRO A 22 -7.08 -4.35 15.49
C PRO A 22 -6.09 -3.67 14.56
N GLU A 23 -4.79 -3.82 14.80
CA GLU A 23 -3.74 -3.22 13.96
C GLU A 23 -3.75 -3.80 12.55
N PHE A 24 -4.01 -5.11 12.42
CA PHE A 24 -4.14 -5.75 11.11
C PHE A 24 -5.36 -5.23 10.36
N GLN A 25 -6.49 -5.09 11.06
CA GLN A 25 -7.72 -4.57 10.47
C GLN A 25 -7.54 -3.11 10.04
N GLN A 26 -6.90 -2.30 10.86
CA GLN A 26 -6.57 -0.92 10.52
C GLN A 26 -5.71 -0.84 9.25
N HIS A 27 -4.63 -1.64 9.16
CA HIS A 27 -3.80 -1.68 7.96
C HIS A 27 -4.57 -2.14 6.72
N GLU A 28 -5.51 -3.09 6.86
CA GLU A 28 -6.37 -3.51 5.74
C GLU A 28 -7.31 -2.40 5.28
N GLU A 29 -7.89 -1.61 6.19
CA GLU A 29 -8.74 -0.48 5.82
C GLU A 29 -7.92 0.67 5.20
N GLU A 30 -6.77 1.02 5.78
CA GLU A 30 -5.82 1.97 5.19
C GLU A 30 -5.40 1.54 3.78
N ARG A 31 -5.12 0.24 3.59
CA ARG A 31 -4.82 -0.33 2.27
C ARG A 31 -5.99 -0.12 1.32
N LYS A 32 -7.21 -0.49 1.70
CA LYS A 32 -8.39 -0.30 0.84
C LYS A 32 -8.60 1.17 0.45
N GLU A 33 -8.45 2.10 1.39
CA GLU A 33 -8.54 3.54 1.14
C GLU A 33 -7.52 3.99 0.07
N VAL A 34 -6.25 3.63 0.27
CA VAL A 34 -5.15 3.97 -0.66
C VAL A 34 -5.40 3.37 -2.04
N PHE A 35 -5.77 2.10 -2.12
CA PHE A 35 -6.05 1.44 -3.40
C PHE A 35 -7.26 2.07 -4.09
N THR A 36 -8.33 2.39 -3.36
CA THR A 36 -9.53 3.03 -3.92
C THR A 36 -9.18 4.36 -4.58
N ARG A 37 -8.30 5.14 -3.95
CA ARG A 37 -7.88 6.45 -4.45
C ARG A 37 -6.83 6.38 -5.57
N TYR A 38 -5.77 5.60 -5.36
CA TYR A 38 -4.56 5.69 -6.19
C TYR A 38 -4.41 4.56 -7.21
N GLN A 39 -5.11 3.43 -7.06
CA GLN A 39 -5.09 2.38 -8.10
C GLN A 39 -5.58 2.88 -9.47
N PRO A 40 -6.68 3.65 -9.60
CA PRO A 40 -7.08 4.19 -10.91
C PRO A 40 -6.06 5.20 -11.44
N VAL A 41 -5.51 6.05 -10.57
CA VAL A 41 -4.51 7.09 -10.91
C VAL A 41 -3.22 6.47 -11.47
N PHE A 42 -2.71 5.41 -10.84
CA PHE A 42 -1.49 4.71 -11.29
C PHE A 42 -1.77 3.56 -12.28
N SER A 43 -2.98 3.46 -12.81
CA SER A 43 -3.29 2.44 -13.81
C SER A 43 -2.63 2.77 -15.15
N ALA A 44 -2.21 1.74 -15.89
CA ALA A 44 -1.53 1.92 -17.19
C ALA A 44 -2.30 2.82 -18.18
N ALA A 45 -3.63 2.81 -18.10
CA ALA A 45 -4.50 3.65 -18.94
C ALA A 45 -4.47 5.13 -18.57
N HIS A 46 -4.16 5.48 -17.32
CA HIS A 46 -4.16 6.85 -16.81
C HIS A 46 -2.75 7.42 -16.60
N LEU A 47 -1.69 6.63 -16.82
CA LEU A 47 -0.31 7.11 -16.66
C LEU A 47 0.03 8.28 -17.59
N GLN A 48 -0.60 8.38 -18.76
CA GLN A 48 -0.38 9.51 -19.69
C GLN A 48 -0.98 10.82 -19.18
N ASP A 49 -1.99 10.74 -18.31
CA ASP A 49 -2.70 11.88 -17.74
C ASP A 49 -2.26 12.15 -16.28
N LEU A 50 -1.27 11.40 -15.77
CA LEU A 50 -0.80 11.50 -14.39
C LEU A 50 -0.12 12.86 -14.17
N THR A 51 -0.72 13.70 -13.33
CA THR A 51 -0.16 15.02 -13.01
C THR A 51 0.90 14.94 -11.90
N GLU A 52 1.78 15.94 -11.84
CA GLU A 52 2.68 16.11 -10.69
C GLU A 52 1.89 16.21 -9.38
N GLU A 53 0.74 16.89 -9.37
CA GLU A 53 -0.10 17.04 -8.18
C GLU A 53 -0.64 15.69 -7.69
N ASP A 54 -1.15 14.86 -8.58
CA ASP A 54 -1.64 13.51 -8.26
C ASP A 54 -0.53 12.64 -7.66
N PHE A 55 0.66 12.69 -8.28
CA PHE A 55 1.80 11.93 -7.80
C PHE A 55 2.33 12.46 -6.47
N ARG A 56 2.48 13.79 -6.31
CA ARG A 56 2.89 14.43 -5.05
C ARG A 56 1.93 14.12 -3.92
N SER A 57 0.63 14.13 -4.21
CA SER A 57 -0.42 13.79 -3.25
C SER A 57 -0.15 12.43 -2.63
N PHE A 58 0.20 11.42 -3.43
CA PHE A 58 0.55 10.09 -2.93
C PHE A 58 1.78 10.08 -2.01
N LEU A 59 2.77 10.93 -2.22
CA LEU A 59 4.01 10.93 -1.43
C LEU A 59 3.81 11.36 0.04
N TYR A 60 2.70 12.02 0.37
CA TYR A 60 2.36 12.37 1.74
C TYR A 60 1.89 11.16 2.54
N PHE A 61 2.44 10.98 3.75
CA PHE A 61 2.07 9.87 4.63
C PHE A 61 0.56 9.83 4.94
N ASP A 62 -0.06 11.01 5.11
CA ASP A 62 -1.50 11.11 5.36
C ASP A 62 -2.34 10.55 4.22
N ASN A 63 -1.77 10.42 3.01
CA ASN A 63 -2.45 9.91 1.83
C ASN A 63 -2.06 8.46 1.51
N ASN A 64 -0.77 8.10 1.56
CA ASN A 64 -0.37 6.71 1.29
C ASN A 64 -0.45 5.79 2.50
N LYS A 65 -0.53 6.30 3.73
CA LYS A 65 -0.69 5.59 5.02
C LYS A 65 0.40 4.55 5.39
N HIS A 66 1.33 4.23 4.49
CA HIS A 66 2.22 3.07 4.65
C HIS A 66 3.71 3.45 4.67
N TRP A 67 4.10 4.49 3.93
CA TRP A 67 5.49 4.91 3.78
C TRP A 67 5.70 6.31 4.30
N THR A 68 6.41 6.39 5.43
CA THR A 68 6.91 7.65 5.96
C THR A 68 8.13 8.12 5.17
N GLY A 69 8.31 9.44 5.08
CA GLY A 69 9.50 10.05 4.48
C GLY A 69 9.52 10.17 2.95
N LEU A 70 8.55 9.60 2.21
CA LEU A 70 8.46 9.77 0.75
C LEU A 70 8.33 11.25 0.35
N TYR A 71 7.53 12.03 1.08
CA TYR A 71 7.34 13.47 0.83
C TYR A 71 8.65 14.27 0.79
N ARG A 72 9.71 13.81 1.49
CA ARG A 72 11.02 14.49 1.49
C ARG A 72 11.72 14.42 0.15
N GLN A 73 11.39 13.42 -0.65
CA GLN A 73 11.92 13.23 -2.00
C GLN A 73 11.00 13.81 -3.07
N ALA A 74 9.86 14.44 -2.70
CA ALA A 74 8.86 14.89 -3.67
C ALA A 74 9.45 15.76 -4.79
N GLY A 75 10.24 16.79 -4.43
CA GLY A 75 10.88 17.65 -5.43
C GLY A 75 11.83 16.91 -6.38
N ARG A 76 12.54 15.89 -5.88
CA ARG A 76 13.43 15.06 -6.72
C ARG A 76 12.65 14.10 -7.62
N LEU A 77 11.56 13.53 -7.12
CA LEU A 77 10.76 12.55 -7.83
C LEU A 77 9.82 13.17 -8.86
N THR A 78 9.57 14.49 -8.80
CA THR A 78 8.66 15.20 -9.72
C THR A 78 9.40 16.17 -10.63
N THR A 79 10.72 16.05 -10.78
CA THR A 79 11.53 17.01 -11.54
C THR A 79 11.25 16.96 -13.05
N ASP A 80 10.85 15.80 -13.58
CA ASP A 80 10.66 15.49 -15.00
C ASP A 80 9.21 15.19 -15.39
N MET A 81 8.26 15.50 -14.51
CA MET A 81 6.81 15.44 -14.75
C MET A 81 6.29 16.79 -15.23
#